data_AF-A0A2V4UY95-F1
#
_entry.id   AF-A0A2V4UY95-F1
#
_cell.length_a   1.000
_cell.length_b   1.000
_cell.length_c   1.000
_cell.angle_alpha   90.00
_cell.angle_beta   90.00
_cell.angle_gamma   90.00
#
_symmetry.space_group_name_H-M   'P 1'
#
loop_
_entity.id
_entity.type
_entity.pdbx_description
1 polymer ?
#
loop_
_entity_poly.entity_id
_entity_poly.type
_entity_poly.pdbx_seq_one_letter_code
_entity_poly.pdbx_strand_id
1 'polypeptide(L)'
;MSWSISGIYRYDVLLAYALVIQVFLVYFKLETPREVWVIAIFHIMAMALELFLTHPKIGSWYYPEQAIFRIANVPLFAGFMYSAVGSFLARGLRLFNASFAHLPNLIWVSLLVVSSYVNFFTKFFVPDIRNVLFIASIILFWKTRVFFQINHETNLQLRDAKQYQLFFLPLLLFLAFLVWLAENIATFANIWRYPSQENLWHMVGWGKLGSWYLLLILSLVLVLAVMGKRDARGSWQLI
;
A
#
# COMPACT_ATOMS: atom_id res chain seq x y z
N MET A 1 16.28 2.15 22.10
CA MET A 1 17.49 2.94 21.79
C MET A 1 17.00 4.25 21.17
N SER A 2 16.75 5.28 21.98
CA SER A 2 16.29 6.59 21.48
C SER A 2 17.51 7.38 21.01
N TRP A 3 17.74 7.39 19.70
CA TRP A 3 18.84 8.13 19.09
C TRP A 3 18.36 9.54 18.74
N SER A 4 18.15 10.40 19.73
CA SER A 4 18.09 11.84 19.45
C SER A 4 19.52 12.35 19.34
N ILE A 5 20.09 12.30 18.14
CA ILE A 5 21.37 12.96 17.88
C ILE A 5 21.09 14.45 17.90
N SER A 6 21.56 15.17 18.93
CA SER A 6 21.54 16.63 19.00
C SER A 6 20.16 17.28 18.73
N GLY A 7 19.08 16.72 19.26
CA GLY A 7 17.72 17.27 19.12
C GLY A 7 16.99 16.89 17.82
N ILE A 8 17.59 16.06 16.98
CA ILE A 8 16.96 15.53 15.78
C ILE A 8 16.24 14.22 16.12
N TYR A 9 14.92 14.17 15.90
CA TYR A 9 14.14 12.97 16.14
C TYR A 9 14.16 12.02 14.94
N ARG A 10 14.22 10.71 15.20
CA ARG A 10 14.34 9.68 14.17
C ARG A 10 13.21 9.74 13.13
N TYR A 11 11.97 9.97 13.55
CA TYR A 11 10.85 10.09 12.61
C TYR A 11 10.96 11.30 11.69
N ASP A 12 11.54 12.40 12.18
CA ASP A 12 11.76 13.61 11.37
C ASP A 12 12.88 13.38 10.35
N VAL A 13 13.93 12.62 10.71
CA VAL A 13 14.96 12.17 9.76
C VAL A 13 14.37 11.27 8.68
N LEU A 14 13.53 10.31 9.08
CA LEU A 14 12.87 9.40 8.14
C LEU A 14 11.90 10.15 7.20
N LEU A 15 11.20 11.17 7.71
CA LEU A 15 10.39 12.07 6.90
C LEU A 15 11.24 12.84 5.90
N ALA A 16 12.33 13.47 6.34
CA ALA A 16 13.25 14.20 5.47
C ALA A 16 13.83 13.27 4.38
N TYR A 17 14.22 12.05 4.75
CA TYR A 17 14.70 11.04 3.82
C TYR A 17 13.64 10.67 2.77
N ALA A 18 12.40 10.42 3.20
CA ALA A 18 11.29 10.11 2.29
C ALA A 18 11.02 11.27 1.31
N LEU A 19 11.05 12.51 1.80
CA LEU A 19 10.89 13.71 0.97
C LEU A 19 12.02 13.87 -0.05
N VAL A 20 13.27 13.63 0.35
CA VAL A 20 14.42 13.68 -0.56
C VAL A 20 14.27 12.65 -1.69
N ILE A 21 13.87 11.42 -1.37
CA ILE A 21 13.58 10.40 -2.38
C ILE A 21 12.45 10.85 -3.30
N GLN A 22 11.35 11.35 -2.73
CA GLN A 22 10.19 11.80 -3.50
C GLN A 22 10.58 12.93 -4.48
N VAL A 23 11.33 13.93 -4.00
CA VAL A 23 11.82 15.04 -4.82
C VAL A 23 12.76 14.51 -5.90
N PHE A 24 13.66 13.58 -5.58
CA PHE A 24 14.56 12.96 -6.56
C PHE A 24 13.77 12.25 -7.66
N LEU A 25 12.78 11.41 -7.31
CA LEU A 25 11.96 10.67 -8.26
C LEU A 25 11.20 11.60 -9.21
N VAL A 26 10.65 12.71 -8.70
CA VAL A 26 9.95 13.71 -9.50
C VAL A 26 10.91 14.54 -10.36
N TYR A 27 12.02 15.02 -9.78
CA TYR A 27 13.01 15.86 -10.47
C TYR A 27 13.65 15.13 -11.66
N PHE A 28 14.04 13.87 -11.47
CA PHE A 28 14.58 13.02 -12.53
C PHE A 28 13.50 12.43 -13.46
N LYS A 29 12.23 12.82 -13.30
CA LYS A 29 11.09 12.36 -14.10
C LYS A 29 10.94 10.84 -14.11
N LEU A 30 11.39 10.19 -13.03
CA LEU A 30 11.18 8.76 -12.79
C LEU A 30 9.73 8.50 -12.39
N GLU A 31 9.06 9.52 -11.83
CA GLU A 31 7.64 9.54 -11.55
C GLU A 31 6.87 10.56 -12.40
N THR A 32 5.65 10.19 -12.80
CA THR A 32 4.73 11.06 -13.55
C THR A 32 3.85 11.87 -12.61
N PRO A 33 3.26 13.00 -13.08
CA PRO A 33 2.33 13.78 -12.25
C PRO A 33 1.13 12.98 -11.73
N ARG A 34 0.65 11.98 -12.48
CA ARG A 34 -0.43 11.10 -12.02
C ARG A 34 0.00 10.24 -10.83
N GLU A 35 1.26 9.81 -10.80
CA GLU A 35 1.80 9.05 -9.66
C GLU A 35 1.97 9.92 -8.44
N VAL A 36 2.41 11.16 -8.61
CA VAL A 36 2.46 12.13 -7.51
C VAL A 36 1.07 12.32 -6.88
N TRP A 37 0.01 12.36 -7.69
CA TRP A 37 -1.37 12.37 -7.19
C TRP A 37 -1.75 11.10 -6.43
N VAL A 38 -1.38 9.92 -6.95
CA VAL A 38 -1.56 8.65 -6.23
C VAL A 38 -0.90 8.74 -4.86
N ILE A 39 0.37 9.12 -4.80
CA ILE A 39 1.18 9.25 -3.57
C ILE A 39 0.49 10.20 -2.59
N ALA A 40 0.02 11.36 -3.05
CA ALA A 40 -0.68 12.33 -2.21
C ALA A 40 -1.99 11.76 -1.61
N ILE A 41 -2.81 11.07 -2.41
CA ILE A 41 -4.07 10.46 -1.93
C ILE A 41 -3.76 9.36 -0.92
N PHE A 42 -2.77 8.52 -1.19
CA PHE A 42 -2.32 7.49 -0.25
C PHE A 42 -1.86 8.09 1.07
N HIS A 43 -1.08 9.18 1.04
CA HIS A 43 -0.63 9.87 2.23
C HIS A 43 -1.81 10.31 3.11
N ILE A 44 -2.82 10.95 2.50
CA ILE A 44 -4.00 11.43 3.22
C ILE A 44 -4.79 10.26 3.81
N MET A 45 -5.10 9.23 3.01
CA MET A 45 -5.87 8.07 3.46
C MET A 45 -5.14 7.28 4.55
N ALA A 46 -3.82 7.18 4.45
CA ALA A 46 -2.98 6.53 5.45
C ALA A 46 -2.94 7.33 6.75
N MET A 47 -2.73 8.64 6.68
CA MET A 47 -2.73 9.50 7.87
C MET A 47 -4.08 9.44 8.60
N ALA A 48 -5.20 9.41 7.87
CA ALA A 48 -6.52 9.25 8.48
C ALA A 48 -6.67 7.91 9.22
N LEU A 49 -6.20 6.82 8.61
CA LEU A 49 -6.24 5.48 9.20
C LEU A 49 -5.34 5.38 10.43
N GLU A 50 -4.11 5.89 10.33
CA GLU A 50 -3.12 5.94 11.41
C GLU A 50 -3.68 6.74 12.60
N LEU A 51 -4.17 7.96 12.37
CA LEU A 51 -4.73 8.82 13.43
C LEU A 51 -5.84 8.12 14.22
N PHE A 52 -6.68 7.34 13.54
CA PHE A 52 -7.72 6.57 14.19
C PHE A 52 -7.17 5.36 14.94
N LEU A 53 -6.35 4.54 14.29
CA LEU A 53 -5.88 3.27 14.83
C LEU A 53 -4.88 3.43 15.98
N THR A 54 -4.10 4.51 15.98
CA THR A 54 -3.17 4.84 17.08
C THR A 54 -3.82 5.69 18.15
N HIS A 55 -5.07 6.12 18.00
CA HIS A 55 -5.74 6.91 19.03
C HIS A 55 -5.74 6.13 20.35
N PRO A 56 -5.46 6.76 21.52
CA PRO A 56 -5.31 6.05 22.80
C PRO A 56 -6.50 5.17 23.20
N LYS A 57 -7.72 5.51 22.76
CA LYS A 57 -8.93 4.70 22.98
C LYS A 57 -9.04 3.44 22.10
N ILE A 58 -8.33 3.41 20.97
CA ILE A 58 -8.28 2.27 20.04
C ILE A 58 -7.03 1.45 20.30
N GLY A 59 -5.87 2.11 20.39
CA GLY A 59 -4.61 1.50 20.81
C GLY A 59 -4.17 0.34 19.93
N SER A 60 -4.45 0.37 18.62
CA SER A 60 -4.09 -0.76 17.75
C SER A 60 -2.58 -0.93 17.64
N TRP A 61 -1.82 0.18 17.65
CA TRP A 61 -0.37 0.27 17.83
C TRP A 61 -0.02 1.70 18.26
N TYR A 62 1.25 1.94 18.57
CA TYR A 62 1.76 3.26 18.90
C TYR A 62 3.15 3.52 18.31
N TYR A 63 3.47 4.79 18.12
CA TYR A 63 4.80 5.27 17.75
C TYR A 63 5.60 5.58 19.02
N PRO A 64 6.63 4.79 19.38
CA PRO A 64 7.33 4.90 20.67
C PRO A 64 8.22 6.15 20.80
N GLU A 65 8.59 6.79 19.70
CA GLU A 65 9.53 7.91 19.70
C GLU A 65 8.85 9.26 19.48
N GLN A 66 9.57 10.33 19.82
CA GLN A 66 9.10 11.69 19.59
C GLN A 66 9.29 12.10 18.12
N ALA A 67 8.55 13.12 17.70
CA ALA A 67 8.66 13.78 16.39
C ALA A 67 8.16 15.22 16.51
N ILE A 68 8.79 16.14 15.79
CA ILE A 68 8.28 17.51 15.60
C ILE A 68 7.19 17.49 14.54
N PHE A 69 7.43 16.82 13.40
CA PHE A 69 6.50 16.76 12.29
C PHE A 69 5.49 15.63 12.50
N ARG A 70 4.45 15.91 13.29
CA ARG A 70 3.37 14.97 13.60
C ARG A 70 2.01 15.65 13.68
N ILE A 71 0.96 14.88 13.44
CA ILE A 71 -0.42 15.25 13.75
C ILE A 71 -0.85 14.38 14.93
N ALA A 72 -1.24 15.01 16.05
CA ALA A 72 -1.47 14.32 17.31
C ALA A 72 -0.30 13.38 17.69
N ASN A 73 -0.53 12.07 17.73
CA ASN A 73 0.48 11.06 18.05
C ASN A 73 1.08 10.36 16.81
N VAL A 74 0.74 10.80 15.60
CA VAL A 74 1.17 10.16 14.34
C VAL A 74 2.23 11.02 13.64
N PRO A 75 3.48 10.54 13.49
CA PRO A 75 4.50 11.23 12.72
C PRO A 75 4.10 11.27 11.24
N LEU A 76 4.37 12.38 10.54
CA LEU A 76 4.06 12.52 9.11
C LEU A 76 4.79 11.48 8.24
N PHE A 77 5.91 10.94 8.73
CA PHE A 77 6.61 9.81 8.11
C PHE A 77 5.68 8.59 7.90
N ALA A 78 4.71 8.36 8.80
CA ALA A 78 3.76 7.26 8.69
C ALA A 78 3.02 7.27 7.35
N GLY A 79 2.51 8.43 6.94
CA GLY A 79 1.83 8.56 5.64
C GLY A 79 2.73 8.21 4.45
N PHE A 80 4.03 8.52 4.52
CA PHE A 80 5.00 8.16 3.48
C PHE A 80 5.26 6.65 3.38
N MET A 81 5.15 5.90 4.48
CA MET A 81 5.29 4.44 4.43
C MET A 81 4.22 3.79 3.54
N TYR A 82 2.97 4.26 3.63
CA TYR A 82 1.89 3.80 2.76
C TYR A 82 2.00 4.36 1.35
N SER A 83 2.43 5.62 1.23
CA SER A 83 2.65 6.27 -0.06
C SER A 83 3.71 5.54 -0.90
N ALA A 84 4.74 4.97 -0.25
CA ALA A 84 5.73 4.12 -0.92
C ALA A 84 5.12 2.86 -1.55
N VAL A 85 4.09 2.26 -0.92
CA VAL A 85 3.34 1.14 -1.52
C VAL A 85 2.57 1.60 -2.77
N GLY A 86 1.94 2.77 -2.69
CA GLY A 86 1.25 3.39 -3.83
C GLY A 86 2.20 3.69 -5.00
N SER A 87 3.33 4.34 -4.73
CA SER A 87 4.39 4.60 -5.71
C SER A 87 4.93 3.30 -6.33
N PHE A 88 5.20 2.27 -5.51
CA PHE A 88 5.66 0.97 -5.99
C PHE A 88 4.66 0.33 -6.96
N LEU A 89 3.37 0.30 -6.62
CA LEU A 89 2.33 -0.27 -7.49
C LEU A 89 2.20 0.52 -8.78
N ALA A 90 2.10 1.85 -8.68
CA ALA A 90 1.98 2.75 -9.82
C ALA A 90 3.15 2.60 -10.80
N ARG A 91 4.37 2.67 -10.29
CA ARG A 91 5.59 2.54 -11.08
C ARG A 91 5.75 1.12 -11.62
N GLY A 92 5.44 0.10 -10.83
CA GLY A 92 5.48 -1.30 -11.27
C GLY A 92 4.55 -1.54 -12.46
N LEU A 93 3.32 -1.02 -12.42
CA LEU A 93 2.38 -1.13 -13.53
C LEU A 93 2.92 -0.44 -14.79
N ARG A 94 3.54 0.75 -14.68
CA ARG A 94 4.16 1.41 -15.83
C ARG A 94 5.38 0.65 -16.36
N LEU A 95 6.32 0.33 -15.49
CA LEU A 95 7.61 -0.26 -15.87
C LEU A 95 7.43 -1.59 -16.59
N PHE A 96 6.48 -2.40 -16.12
CA PHE A 96 6.18 -3.69 -16.74
C PHE A 96 5.06 -3.62 -17.79
N ASN A 97 4.66 -2.41 -18.23
CA ASN A 97 3.55 -2.18 -19.16
C ASN A 97 2.33 -3.09 -18.85
N ALA A 98 1.94 -3.09 -17.58
CA ALA A 98 0.99 -4.05 -17.06
C ALA A 98 -0.43 -3.70 -17.54
N SER A 99 -1.20 -4.73 -17.85
CA SER A 99 -2.61 -4.63 -18.19
C SER A 99 -3.40 -5.71 -17.47
N PHE A 100 -4.70 -5.46 -17.28
CA PHE A 100 -5.59 -6.41 -16.61
C PHE A 100 -6.70 -6.83 -17.56
N ALA A 101 -7.05 -8.12 -17.53
CA ALA A 101 -8.25 -8.63 -18.17
C ALA A 101 -9.21 -9.18 -17.13
N HIS A 102 -10.51 -9.14 -17.47
CA HIS A 102 -11.60 -9.59 -16.60
C HIS A 102 -11.57 -8.90 -15.23
N LEU A 103 -11.29 -7.59 -15.19
CA LEU A 103 -11.50 -6.84 -13.96
C LEU A 103 -12.99 -6.82 -13.64
N PRO A 104 -13.37 -7.04 -12.36
CA PRO A 104 -14.76 -7.00 -11.96
C PRO A 104 -15.37 -5.62 -12.22
N ASN A 105 -16.70 -5.55 -12.20
CA ASN A 105 -17.41 -4.29 -12.37
C ASN A 105 -16.92 -3.27 -11.32
N LEU A 106 -16.69 -2.03 -11.75
CA LEU A 106 -16.16 -0.96 -10.88
C LEU A 106 -17.04 -0.73 -9.65
N ILE A 107 -18.36 -0.88 -9.75
CA ILE A 107 -19.28 -0.73 -8.62
C ILE A 107 -18.97 -1.80 -7.56
N TRP A 108 -18.88 -3.07 -7.95
CA TRP A 108 -18.58 -4.17 -7.02
C TRP A 108 -17.19 -4.04 -6.39
N VAL A 109 -16.21 -3.62 -7.19
CA VAL A 109 -14.85 -3.36 -6.70
C VAL A 109 -14.85 -2.18 -5.73
N SER A 110 -15.57 -1.10 -6.04
CA SER A 110 -15.69 0.09 -5.17
C SER A 110 -16.37 -0.26 -3.85
N LEU A 111 -17.45 -1.04 -3.89
CA LEU A 111 -18.13 -1.55 -2.70
C LEU A 111 -17.18 -2.37 -1.82
N LEU A 112 -16.39 -3.27 -2.42
CA LEU A 112 -15.42 -4.08 -1.68
C LEU A 112 -14.36 -3.21 -0.98
N VAL A 113 -13.73 -2.27 -1.68
CA VAL A 113 -12.64 -1.45 -1.12
C VAL A 113 -13.16 -0.44 -0.09
N VAL A 114 -14.31 0.18 -0.33
CA VAL A 114 -14.94 1.09 0.63
C VAL A 114 -15.36 0.30 1.88
N SER A 115 -15.98 -0.87 1.71
CA SER A 115 -16.37 -1.71 2.86
C SER A 115 -15.16 -2.19 3.66
N SER A 116 -14.06 -2.50 2.98
CA SER A 116 -12.80 -2.88 3.63
C SER A 116 -12.18 -1.73 4.40
N TYR A 117 -12.14 -0.52 3.81
CA TYR A 117 -11.63 0.66 4.48
C TYR A 117 -12.48 0.99 5.71
N VAL A 118 -13.81 1.06 5.56
CA VAL A 118 -14.75 1.30 6.67
C VAL A 118 -14.60 0.24 7.76
N ASN A 119 -14.50 -1.04 7.40
CA ASN A 119 -14.31 -2.13 8.36
C ASN A 119 -13.03 -1.94 9.21
N PHE A 120 -11.94 -1.38 8.65
CA PHE A 120 -10.75 -1.09 9.45
C PHE A 120 -11.01 -0.08 10.58
N PHE A 121 -11.92 0.88 10.38
CA PHE A 121 -12.34 1.81 11.43
C PHE A 121 -13.39 1.20 12.37
N THR A 122 -14.34 0.44 11.83
CA THR A 122 -15.52 0.04 12.59
C THR A 122 -15.38 -1.27 13.35
N LYS A 123 -14.42 -2.14 13.02
CA LYS A 123 -14.22 -3.46 13.66
C LYS A 123 -14.00 -3.41 15.19
N PHE A 124 -13.73 -2.24 15.75
CA PHE A 124 -13.61 -2.03 17.21
C PHE A 124 -14.97 -1.83 17.89
N PHE A 125 -16.01 -1.55 17.11
CA PHE A 125 -17.36 -1.24 17.59
C PHE A 125 -18.40 -2.24 17.08
N VAL A 126 -18.15 -2.88 15.95
CA VAL A 126 -19.01 -3.91 15.34
C VAL A 126 -18.19 -5.16 15.01
N PRO A 127 -18.84 -6.33 14.81
CA PRO A 127 -18.14 -7.55 14.43
C PRO A 127 -17.27 -7.37 13.18
N ASP A 128 -16.09 -7.98 13.22
CA ASP A 128 -15.14 -7.90 12.13
C ASP A 128 -15.58 -8.79 10.94
N ILE A 129 -15.95 -8.13 9.83
CA ILE A 129 -16.47 -8.80 8.63
C ILE A 129 -15.38 -9.17 7.60
N ARG A 130 -14.08 -9.11 7.96
CA ARG A 130 -12.98 -9.40 7.02
C ARG A 130 -13.12 -10.73 6.28
N ASN A 131 -13.60 -11.77 6.93
CA ASN A 131 -13.81 -13.07 6.29
C ASN A 131 -14.80 -13.00 5.12
N VAL A 132 -15.88 -12.22 5.26
CA VAL A 132 -16.84 -11.98 4.18
C VAL A 132 -16.19 -11.19 3.05
N LEU A 133 -15.38 -10.19 3.39
CA LEU A 133 -14.64 -9.39 2.41
C LEU A 133 -13.59 -10.21 1.64
N PHE A 134 -12.93 -11.18 2.29
CA PHE A 134 -12.03 -12.12 1.62
C PHE A 134 -12.77 -13.03 0.64
N ILE A 135 -13.92 -13.57 1.03
CA ILE A 135 -14.72 -14.41 0.14
C ILE A 135 -15.20 -13.57 -1.06
N ALA A 136 -15.68 -12.35 -0.81
CA ALA A 136 -16.10 -11.43 -1.86
C ALA A 136 -14.95 -11.08 -2.81
N SER A 137 -13.74 -10.81 -2.31
CA SER A 137 -12.58 -10.52 -3.16
C SER A 137 -12.18 -11.71 -4.02
N ILE A 138 -12.20 -12.93 -3.46
CA ILE A 138 -11.92 -14.15 -4.22
C ILE A 138 -12.93 -14.33 -5.35
N ILE A 139 -14.22 -14.22 -5.06
CA ILE A 139 -15.30 -14.36 -6.05
C ILE A 139 -15.15 -13.32 -7.17
N LEU A 140 -14.95 -12.05 -6.81
CA LEU A 140 -14.86 -10.97 -7.79
C LEU A 140 -13.65 -11.17 -8.71
N PHE A 141 -12.48 -11.43 -8.13
CA PHE A 141 -11.22 -11.43 -8.87
C PHE A 141 -10.76 -12.81 -9.36
N TRP A 142 -11.57 -13.86 -9.20
CA TRP A 142 -11.21 -15.24 -9.59
C TRP A 142 -10.73 -15.36 -11.05
N LYS A 143 -11.42 -14.65 -11.95
CA LYS A 143 -11.13 -14.63 -13.39
C LYS A 143 -10.10 -13.59 -13.79
N THR A 144 -9.73 -12.68 -12.89
CA THR A 144 -8.83 -11.58 -13.21
C THR A 144 -7.43 -12.10 -13.50
N ARG A 145 -6.84 -11.59 -14.58
CA ARG A 145 -5.48 -11.90 -15.01
C ARG A 145 -4.70 -10.61 -15.18
N VAL A 146 -3.44 -10.64 -14.77
CA VAL A 146 -2.47 -9.57 -14.98
C VAL A 146 -1.55 -9.99 -16.11
N PHE A 147 -1.43 -9.14 -17.11
CA PHE A 147 -0.47 -9.29 -18.18
C PHE A 147 0.61 -8.24 -18.02
N PHE A 148 1.84 -8.60 -18.31
CA PHE A 148 2.95 -7.65 -18.25
C PHE A 148 4.02 -8.02 -19.27
N GLN A 149 4.82 -7.03 -19.62
CA GLN A 149 5.90 -7.11 -20.58
C GLN A 149 7.20 -6.70 -19.88
N ILE A 150 8.26 -7.43 -20.15
CA ILE A 150 9.60 -7.05 -19.71
C ILE A 150 10.27 -6.41 -20.93
N ASN A 151 10.26 -5.08 -20.96
CA ASN A 151 10.97 -4.34 -22.00
C ASN A 151 12.47 -4.45 -21.72
N HIS A 152 13.17 -5.26 -22.50
CA HIS A 152 14.63 -5.17 -22.54
C HIS A 152 14.99 -3.91 -23.32
N GLU A 153 15.46 -2.86 -22.63
CA GLU A 153 16.03 -1.63 -23.24
C GLU A 153 17.35 -1.89 -24.00
N THR A 154 17.62 -3.11 -24.44
CA THR A 154 18.68 -3.36 -25.40
C THR A 154 18.20 -2.88 -26.77
N ASN A 155 18.91 -1.87 -27.29
CA ASN A 155 18.85 -1.26 -28.64
C ASN A 155 18.94 -2.23 -29.84
N LEU A 156 18.63 -3.51 -29.65
CA LEU A 156 18.50 -4.50 -30.71
C LEU A 156 17.02 -4.68 -30.99
N GLN A 157 16.65 -4.41 -32.23
CA GLN A 157 15.35 -4.54 -32.87
C GLN A 157 14.78 -5.98 -32.77
N LEU A 158 14.50 -6.48 -31.56
CA LEU A 158 13.91 -7.80 -31.36
C LEU A 158 12.42 -7.64 -31.12
N ARG A 159 11.70 -7.94 -32.19
CA ARG A 159 10.27 -7.79 -32.47
C ARG A 159 9.30 -8.63 -31.61
N ASP A 160 9.75 -9.25 -30.52
CA ASP A 160 8.92 -10.15 -29.72
C ASP A 160 9.01 -9.82 -28.23
N ALA A 161 8.32 -8.74 -27.81
CA ALA A 161 8.11 -8.47 -26.39
C ALA A 161 7.30 -9.62 -25.77
N LYS A 162 7.98 -10.55 -25.09
CA LYS A 162 7.33 -11.70 -24.47
C LYS A 162 6.35 -11.22 -23.40
N GLN A 163 5.06 -11.47 -23.65
CA GLN A 163 4.00 -11.16 -22.72
C GLN A 163 3.87 -12.29 -21.70
N TYR A 164 3.95 -11.93 -20.42
CA TYR A 164 3.76 -12.84 -19.31
C TYR A 164 2.36 -12.66 -18.73
N GLN A 165 1.79 -13.75 -18.19
CA GLN A 165 0.48 -13.74 -17.56
C GLN A 165 0.58 -14.31 -16.15
N LEU A 166 -0.06 -13.64 -15.20
CA LEU A 166 -0.22 -14.11 -13.83
C LEU A 166 -1.69 -14.10 -13.40
N PHE A 167 -2.01 -15.00 -12.49
CA PHE A 167 -3.27 -14.95 -11.75
C PHE A 167 -3.20 -13.81 -10.74
N PHE A 168 -4.22 -12.95 -10.71
CA PHE A 168 -4.19 -11.75 -9.87
C PHE A 168 -4.19 -12.07 -8.37
N LEU A 169 -5.03 -13.01 -7.92
CA LEU A 169 -5.15 -13.34 -6.50
C LEU A 169 -3.85 -13.87 -5.86
N PRO A 170 -3.12 -14.84 -6.46
CA PRO A 170 -1.81 -15.26 -5.95
C PRO A 170 -0.77 -14.15 -5.93
N LEU A 171 -0.72 -13.30 -6.98
CA LEU A 171 0.19 -12.16 -7.03
C LEU A 171 -0.11 -11.19 -5.87
N LEU A 172 -1.37 -10.86 -5.66
CA LEU A 172 -1.81 -9.99 -4.58
C LEU A 172 -1.46 -10.56 -3.21
N LEU A 173 -1.67 -11.86 -3.01
CA LEU A 173 -1.32 -12.54 -1.76
C LEU A 173 0.20 -12.52 -1.51
N PHE A 174 1.00 -12.72 -2.55
CA PHE A 174 2.46 -12.62 -2.48
C PHE A 174 2.90 -11.20 -2.11
N LEU A 175 2.33 -10.16 -2.72
CA LEU A 175 2.61 -8.77 -2.36
C LEU A 175 2.19 -8.49 -0.90
N ALA A 176 1.05 -9.00 -0.44
CA ALA A 176 0.61 -8.86 0.96
C ALA A 176 1.59 -9.52 1.93
N PHE A 177 2.15 -10.67 1.56
CA PHE A 177 3.19 -11.34 2.32
C PHE A 177 4.47 -10.50 2.40
N LEU A 178 4.91 -9.87 1.30
CA LEU A 178 6.07 -8.96 1.34
C LEU A 178 5.85 -7.76 2.26
N VAL A 179 4.64 -7.19 2.26
CA VAL A 179 4.30 -6.08 3.18
C VAL A 179 4.28 -6.56 4.63
N TRP A 180 3.75 -7.76 4.90
CA TRP A 180 3.79 -8.35 6.23
C TRP A 180 5.23 -8.63 6.70
N LEU A 181 6.14 -9.02 5.81
CA LEU A 181 7.56 -9.14 6.12
C LEU A 181 8.17 -7.77 6.47
N ALA A 182 7.87 -6.74 5.68
CA ALA A 182 8.31 -5.37 5.97
C ALA A 182 7.78 -4.86 7.32
N GLU A 183 6.54 -5.20 7.68
CA GLU A 183 5.96 -4.90 8.99
C GLU A 183 6.73 -5.59 10.13
N ASN A 184 7.15 -6.85 9.97
CA ASN A 184 7.99 -7.52 10.97
C ASN A 184 9.35 -6.83 11.13
N ILE A 185 9.99 -6.44 10.03
CA ILE A 185 11.25 -5.68 10.06
C ILE A 185 11.04 -4.33 10.77
N ALA A 186 9.97 -3.62 10.45
CA ALA A 186 9.71 -2.30 11.01
C ALA A 186 9.33 -2.34 12.50
N THR A 187 8.54 -3.32 12.94
CA THR A 187 8.26 -3.52 14.37
C THR A 187 9.50 -3.97 15.14
N PHE A 188 10.37 -4.79 14.53
CA PHE A 188 11.66 -5.15 15.10
C PHE A 188 12.58 -3.93 15.25
N ALA A 189 12.61 -3.06 14.24
CA ALA A 189 13.33 -1.79 14.25
C ALA A 189 12.65 -0.71 15.12
N ASN A 190 11.56 -1.03 15.83
CA ASN A 190 10.80 -0.12 16.69
C ASN A 190 10.23 1.10 15.96
N ILE A 191 9.92 1.01 14.67
CA ILE A 191 9.26 2.11 13.95
C ILE A 191 7.87 2.35 14.54
N TRP A 192 7.10 1.29 14.79
CA TRP A 192 5.91 1.29 15.64
C TRP A 192 5.89 0.00 16.47
N ARG A 193 5.03 -0.04 17.48
CA ARG A 193 4.88 -1.22 18.35
C ARG A 193 3.43 -1.58 18.55
N TYR A 194 3.15 -2.88 18.48
CA TYR A 194 1.90 -3.43 18.96
C TYR A 194 1.87 -3.47 20.49
N PRO A 195 0.69 -3.36 21.14
CA PRO A 195 0.57 -3.51 22.60
C PRO A 195 1.15 -4.83 23.10
N SER A 196 1.00 -5.91 22.34
CA SER A 196 1.59 -7.21 22.69
C SER A 196 3.12 -7.21 22.68
N GLN A 197 3.76 -6.26 21.98
CA GLN A 197 5.21 -6.16 21.80
C GLN A 197 5.87 -5.14 22.75
N GLU A 198 5.16 -4.69 23.80
CA GLU A 198 5.65 -3.66 24.72
C GLU A 198 6.97 -4.04 25.40
N ASN A 199 7.04 -5.27 25.93
CA ASN A 199 8.21 -5.78 26.66
C ASN A 199 9.18 -6.56 25.77
N LEU A 200 8.66 -7.40 24.88
CA LEU A 200 9.45 -8.30 24.04
C LEU A 200 8.90 -8.32 22.62
N TRP A 201 9.80 -8.18 21.64
CA TRP A 201 9.42 -8.35 20.26
C TRP A 201 9.10 -9.82 19.97
N HIS A 202 8.02 -10.03 19.23
CA HIS A 202 7.65 -11.31 18.65
C HIS A 202 7.08 -11.06 17.25
N MET A 203 7.05 -12.10 16.44
CA MET A 203 6.54 -12.03 15.08
C MET A 203 5.08 -11.56 15.05
N VAL A 204 4.79 -10.64 14.14
CA VAL A 204 3.44 -10.09 13.96
C VAL A 204 2.51 -11.20 13.46
N GLY A 205 1.37 -11.38 14.12
CA GLY A 205 0.45 -12.48 13.82
C GLY A 205 -0.08 -12.49 12.38
N TRP A 206 -0.33 -13.70 11.85
CA TRP A 206 -0.81 -13.93 10.49
C TRP A 206 -2.12 -13.19 10.13
N GLY A 207 -2.95 -12.84 11.12
CA GLY A 207 -4.16 -12.04 10.88
C GLY A 207 -3.88 -10.65 10.30
N LYS A 208 -2.64 -10.13 10.41
CA LYS A 208 -2.23 -8.87 9.78
C LYS A 208 -1.99 -9.01 8.28
N LEU A 209 -1.54 -10.18 7.81
CA LEU A 209 -1.42 -10.47 6.38
C LEU A 209 -2.74 -10.27 5.65
N GLY A 210 -3.86 -10.73 6.23
CA GLY A 210 -5.19 -10.48 5.68
C GLY A 210 -5.56 -8.98 5.62
N SER A 211 -5.08 -8.18 6.57
CA SER A 211 -5.32 -6.72 6.54
C SER A 211 -4.54 -6.08 5.39
N TRP A 212 -3.26 -6.46 5.20
CA TRP A 212 -2.47 -6.00 4.06
C TRP A 212 -3.03 -6.45 2.73
N TYR A 213 -3.57 -7.66 2.65
CA TYR A 213 -4.25 -8.16 1.46
C TYR A 213 -5.41 -7.24 1.05
N LEU A 214 -6.33 -6.90 1.96
CA LEU A 214 -7.45 -5.99 1.64
C LEU A 214 -6.97 -4.57 1.35
N LEU A 215 -5.97 -4.08 2.09
CA LEU A 215 -5.42 -2.76 1.85
C LEU A 215 -4.73 -2.67 0.48
N LEU A 216 -4.04 -3.73 0.03
CA LEU A 216 -3.44 -3.77 -1.30
C LEU A 216 -4.50 -3.80 -2.41
N ILE A 217 -5.68 -4.39 -2.19
CA ILE A 217 -6.80 -4.25 -3.13
C ILE A 217 -7.21 -2.79 -3.24
N LEU A 218 -7.41 -2.10 -2.11
CA LEU A 218 -7.73 -0.67 -2.09
C LEU A 218 -6.65 0.12 -2.84
N SER A 219 -5.39 -0.13 -2.53
CA SER A 219 -4.23 0.51 -3.13
C SER A 219 -4.22 0.34 -4.65
N LEU A 220 -4.39 -0.89 -5.13
CA LEU A 220 -4.40 -1.17 -6.55
C LEU A 220 -5.58 -0.50 -7.25
N VAL A 221 -6.79 -0.58 -6.69
CA VAL A 221 -7.98 0.02 -7.29
C VAL A 221 -7.83 1.53 -7.41
N LEU A 222 -7.26 2.19 -6.40
CA LEU A 222 -6.94 3.61 -6.46
C LEU A 222 -5.95 3.92 -7.59
N VAL A 223 -4.86 3.16 -7.69
CA VAL A 223 -3.87 3.30 -8.78
C VAL A 223 -4.53 3.09 -10.15
N LEU A 224 -5.32 2.03 -10.31
CA LEU A 224 -6.03 1.74 -11.56
C LEU A 224 -7.00 2.86 -11.95
N ALA A 225 -7.70 3.45 -10.97
CA ALA A 225 -8.63 4.56 -11.20
C ALA A 225 -7.93 5.85 -11.64
N VAL A 226 -6.74 6.14 -11.11
CA VAL A 226 -6.00 7.37 -11.41
C VAL A 226 -5.16 7.24 -12.69
N MET A 227 -4.60 6.06 -12.97
CA MET A 227 -3.57 5.90 -14.00
C MET A 227 -4.04 5.29 -15.31
N GLY A 228 -5.23 4.69 -15.39
CA GLY A 228 -5.63 3.92 -16.56
C GLY A 228 -7.07 4.10 -17.00
N LYS A 229 -7.37 3.56 -18.19
CA LYS A 229 -8.73 3.48 -18.74
C LYS A 229 -9.21 2.04 -18.63
N ARG A 230 -10.45 1.89 -18.18
CA ARG A 230 -11.18 0.61 -18.14
C ARG A 230 -12.26 0.62 -19.21
N ASP A 231 -12.32 -0.43 -20.03
CA ASP A 231 -13.43 -0.62 -20.97
C ASP A 231 -14.66 -1.29 -20.31
N ALA A 232 -15.77 -1.40 -21.02
CA ALA A 232 -16.99 -2.05 -20.52
C ALA A 232 -16.78 -3.56 -20.22
N ARG A 233 -15.81 -4.20 -20.89
CA ARG A 233 -15.49 -5.63 -20.76
C ARG A 233 -14.53 -5.92 -19.59
N GLY A 234 -14.06 -4.90 -18.88
CA GLY A 234 -13.13 -5.03 -17.77
C GLY A 234 -11.68 -5.22 -18.19
N SER A 235 -11.34 -4.84 -19.42
CA SER A 235 -9.95 -4.64 -19.85
C SER A 235 -9.47 -3.30 -19.30
N TRP A 236 -8.30 -3.29 -18.68
CA TRP A 236 -7.67 -2.04 -18.21
C TRP A 236 -6.27 -1.90 -18.77
N GLN A 237 -5.94 -0.68 -19.19
CA GLN A 237 -4.63 -0.31 -19.71
C GLN A 237 -4.22 1.07 -19.20
N LEU A 238 -2.91 1.26 -19.10
CA LEU A 238 -2.28 2.53 -18.72
C LEU A 238 -2.58 3.63 -19.76
N ILE A 239 -2.75 4.88 -19.31
CA ILE A 239 -2.90 6.08 -20.17
C ILE A 239 -1.63 6.93 -20.10
#